data_AF-A0A2P8EWS0-F1
#
_entry.id   AF-A0A2P8EWS0-F1
#
_cell.length_a   1.000
_cell.length_b   1.000
_cell.length_c   1.000
_cell.angle_alpha   90.00
_cell.angle_beta   90.00
_cell.angle_gamma   90.00
#
_symmetry.space_group_name_H-M   'P 1'
#
loop_
_entity.id
_entity.type
_entity.pdbx_description
1 polymer ?
#
loop_
_entity_poly.entity_id
_entity_poly.type
_entity_poly.pdbx_seq_one_letter_code
_entity_poly.pdbx_strand_id
1 'polypeptide(L)'
;MNTRRLISSLIAGSLVLGGSAAVFAGQKAGCDTDHEQRMQQRLQRMSETLALTPDQQEAVQALWQQDKPKRQPQHDRGLKALDPNAADYQQQVQQHIAKAQQQLAARLQARADHKAALYAILTPEQEQTLEQMRERKPEHRGKHGAQHRGTSPL
;
A
#
# COMPACT_ATOMS: atom_id res chain seq x y z
N MET A 1 18.72 27.37 -11.13
CA MET A 1 18.97 26.17 -11.95
C MET A 1 19.93 25.30 -11.17
N ASN A 2 19.43 24.31 -10.45
CA ASN A 2 20.25 23.56 -9.49
C ASN A 2 20.77 22.29 -10.17
N THR A 3 22.06 22.31 -10.48
CA THR A 3 22.82 21.20 -11.06
C THR A 3 22.93 20.06 -10.05
N ARG A 4 22.12 19.01 -10.25
CA ARG A 4 22.27 17.74 -9.52
C ARG A 4 23.49 17.03 -10.09
N ARG A 5 24.56 17.01 -9.29
CA ARG A 5 25.78 16.27 -9.58
C ARG A 5 25.46 14.77 -9.57
N LEU A 6 25.78 14.10 -10.66
CA LEU A 6 25.80 12.64 -10.81
C LEU A 6 26.82 12.07 -9.81
N ILE A 7 26.34 11.53 -8.69
CA ILE A 7 27.16 10.70 -7.81
C ILE A 7 26.73 9.26 -8.09
N SER A 8 27.49 8.61 -8.95
CA SER A 8 27.56 7.16 -9.05
C SER A 8 28.09 6.63 -7.71
N SER A 9 27.19 6.25 -6.79
CA SER A 9 27.59 5.59 -5.53
C SER A 9 27.34 4.09 -5.62
N LEU A 10 28.46 3.37 -5.77
CA LEU A 10 28.63 1.95 -5.56
C LEU A 10 27.88 1.47 -4.30
N ILE A 11 27.16 0.36 -4.47
CA ILE A 11 26.58 -0.46 -3.41
C ILE A 11 27.74 -0.97 -2.52
N ALA A 12 27.89 -0.38 -1.33
CA ALA A 12 28.71 -0.94 -0.27
C ALA A 12 27.79 -1.77 0.62
N GLY A 13 27.60 -3.04 0.22
CA GLY A 13 26.92 -4.05 1.02
C GLY A 13 27.74 -4.37 2.26
N SER A 14 27.12 -4.24 3.43
CA SER A 14 27.57 -4.81 4.71
C SER A 14 26.45 -4.68 5.74
N LEU A 15 25.49 -5.60 5.73
CA LEU A 15 24.76 -5.90 6.97
C LEU A 15 24.76 -7.41 7.20
N VAL A 16 25.70 -7.83 8.06
CA VAL A 16 25.66 -9.11 8.74
C VAL A 16 24.51 -9.04 9.74
N LEU A 17 23.42 -9.77 9.49
CA LEU A 17 22.42 -10.08 10.51
C LEU A 17 22.41 -11.60 10.71
N GLY A 18 22.91 -12.00 11.88
CA GLY A 18 23.01 -13.37 12.33
C GLY A 18 21.65 -14.07 12.41
N GLY A 19 21.69 -15.37 12.14
CA GLY A 19 20.53 -16.25 12.18
C GLY A 19 19.87 -16.28 13.56
N SER A 20 18.56 -16.12 13.57
CA SER A 20 17.69 -16.59 14.64
C SER A 20 16.63 -17.47 14.00
N ALA A 21 16.76 -18.79 14.19
CA ALA A 21 15.74 -19.76 13.84
C ALA A 21 14.54 -19.57 14.78
N ALA A 22 13.53 -18.82 14.33
CA ALA A 22 12.25 -18.76 15.02
C ALA A 22 11.38 -19.93 14.56
N VAL A 23 11.29 -20.97 15.40
CA VAL A 23 10.30 -22.04 15.25
C VAL A 23 8.94 -21.46 15.64
N PHE A 24 8.15 -21.00 14.67
CA PHE A 24 6.76 -20.63 14.91
C PHE A 24 5.84 -21.83 14.66
N ALA A 25 5.50 -22.50 15.76
CA ALA A 25 4.38 -23.42 15.84
C ALA A 25 3.06 -22.63 15.87
N GLY A 26 2.27 -22.74 14.80
CA GLY A 26 0.80 -22.66 14.75
C GLY A 26 0.08 -21.38 15.18
N GLN A 27 -0.56 -20.68 14.21
CA GLN A 27 -1.98 -20.25 14.29
C GLN A 27 -2.47 -19.52 13.02
N LYS A 28 -3.62 -19.97 12.47
CA LYS A 28 -4.50 -19.32 11.45
C LYS A 28 -3.94 -19.08 10.03
N ALA A 29 -3.80 -20.15 9.25
CA ALA A 29 -3.32 -20.14 7.86
C ALA A 29 -4.37 -19.82 6.76
N GLY A 30 -5.33 -18.91 7.01
CA GLY A 30 -6.41 -18.63 6.05
C GLY A 30 -6.39 -17.26 5.37
N CYS A 31 -5.87 -16.22 6.03
CA CYS A 31 -5.98 -14.83 5.57
C CYS A 31 -4.63 -14.18 5.24
N ASP A 32 -3.53 -14.70 5.78
CA ASP A 32 -2.18 -14.17 5.54
C ASP A 32 -1.59 -14.69 4.23
N THR A 33 -1.91 -15.93 3.84
CA THR A 33 -1.43 -16.56 2.60
C THR A 33 -1.80 -15.74 1.36
N ASP A 34 -3.04 -15.24 1.32
CA ASP A 34 -3.54 -14.42 0.21
C ASP A 34 -2.84 -13.05 0.12
N HIS A 35 -2.40 -12.49 1.25
CA HIS A 35 -1.74 -11.20 1.27
C HIS A 35 -0.30 -11.29 0.78
N GLU A 36 0.43 -12.29 1.27
CA GLU A 36 1.80 -12.58 0.82
C GLU A 36 1.86 -12.87 -0.67
N GLN A 37 0.95 -13.72 -1.18
CA GLN A 37 0.89 -14.02 -2.61
C GLN A 37 0.63 -12.76 -3.45
N ARG A 38 -0.28 -11.87 -3.01
CA ARG A 38 -0.53 -10.59 -3.72
C ARG A 38 0.67 -9.66 -3.67
N MET A 39 1.40 -9.61 -2.56
CA MET A 39 2.63 -8.83 -2.44
C MET A 39 3.71 -9.36 -3.36
N GLN A 40 3.91 -10.68 -3.41
CA GLN A 40 4.86 -11.34 -4.31
C GLN A 40 4.51 -11.09 -5.78
N GLN A 41 3.25 -11.25 -6.18
CA GLN A 41 2.81 -10.94 -7.55
C GLN A 41 3.06 -9.46 -7.91
N ARG A 42 2.86 -8.55 -6.95
CA ARG A 42 3.15 -7.12 -7.16
C ARG A 42 4.65 -6.88 -7.31
N LEU A 43 5.48 -7.55 -6.50
CA LEU A 43 6.93 -7.47 -6.60
C LEU A 43 7.37 -7.95 -7.98
N GLN A 44 6.96 -9.15 -8.37
CA GLN A 44 7.32 -9.76 -9.64
C GLN A 44 7.01 -8.85 -10.82
N ARG A 45 5.78 -8.31 -10.92
CA ARG A 45 5.43 -7.38 -12.01
C ARG A 45 6.30 -6.13 -12.01
N MET A 46 6.61 -5.58 -10.84
CA MET A 46 7.46 -4.40 -10.72
C MET A 46 8.91 -4.73 -11.09
N SER A 47 9.42 -5.89 -10.67
CA SER A 47 10.74 -6.40 -11.04
C SER A 47 10.88 -6.58 -12.54
N GLU A 48 9.90 -7.18 -13.20
CA GLU A 48 9.88 -7.36 -14.64
C GLU A 48 9.82 -6.02 -15.38
N THR A 49 9.02 -5.07 -14.89
CA THR A 49 8.83 -3.80 -15.59
C THR A 49 9.99 -2.82 -15.39
N LEU A 50 10.58 -2.78 -14.20
CA LEU A 50 11.68 -1.88 -13.85
C LEU A 50 13.06 -2.55 -13.97
N ALA A 51 13.10 -3.82 -14.35
CA ALA A 51 14.32 -4.64 -14.34
C ALA A 51 15.07 -4.53 -12.99
N LEU A 52 14.37 -4.77 -11.87
CA LEU A 52 14.96 -4.67 -10.53
C LEU A 52 16.04 -5.75 -10.33
N THR A 53 17.19 -5.36 -9.79
CA THR A 53 18.23 -6.31 -9.37
C THR A 53 17.79 -7.15 -8.17
N PRO A 54 18.40 -8.31 -7.90
CA PRO A 54 18.07 -9.12 -6.72
C PRO A 54 18.11 -8.31 -5.41
N ASP A 55 19.14 -7.48 -5.23
CA ASP A 55 19.30 -6.63 -4.04
C ASP A 55 18.17 -5.58 -3.94
N GLN A 56 17.75 -4.98 -5.07
CA GLN A 56 16.62 -4.05 -5.10
C GLN A 56 15.30 -4.76 -4.78
N GLN A 57 15.10 -5.98 -5.27
CA GLN A 57 13.90 -6.77 -5.00
C GLN A 57 13.76 -7.07 -3.51
N GLU A 58 14.87 -7.46 -2.86
CA GLU A 58 14.91 -7.70 -1.42
C GLU A 58 14.62 -6.42 -0.62
N ALA A 59 15.25 -5.31 -1.00
CA ALA A 59 15.01 -4.01 -0.36
C ALA A 59 13.55 -3.56 -0.47
N VAL A 60 12.93 -3.73 -1.65
CA VAL A 60 11.50 -3.44 -1.85
C VAL A 60 10.62 -4.38 -1.03
N GLN A 61 10.94 -5.66 -0.98
CA GLN A 61 10.18 -6.63 -0.20
C GLN A 61 10.21 -6.29 1.29
N ALA A 62 11.39 -5.96 1.82
CA ALA A 62 11.56 -5.50 3.19
C ALA A 62 10.74 -4.23 3.47
N LEU A 63 10.79 -3.26 2.56
CA LEU A 63 9.99 -2.03 2.66
C LEU A 63 8.49 -2.33 2.77
N TRP A 64 7.95 -3.23 1.95
CA TRP A 64 6.52 -3.60 2.05
C TRP A 64 6.17 -4.42 3.28
N GLN A 65 7.09 -5.23 3.79
CA GLN A 65 6.87 -5.97 5.03
C GLN A 65 6.85 -5.05 6.25
N GLN A 66 7.69 -4.02 6.28
CA GLN A 66 7.70 -3.00 7.32
C GLN A 66 6.38 -2.20 7.34
N ASP A 67 5.87 -1.88 6.15
CA ASP A 67 4.63 -1.09 6.00
C ASP A 67 3.35 -1.93 6.06
N LYS A 68 3.43 -3.21 6.48
CA LYS A 68 2.24 -4.05 6.66
C LYS A 68 1.25 -3.33 7.58
N PRO A 69 0.09 -2.89 7.05
CA PRO A 69 -0.87 -2.21 7.90
C PRO A 69 -1.32 -3.20 8.96
N LYS A 70 -1.17 -2.84 10.24
CA LYS A 70 -1.90 -3.52 11.32
C LYS A 70 -3.37 -3.43 10.93
N ARG A 71 -3.93 -4.52 10.42
CA ARG A 71 -5.34 -4.63 10.06
C ARG A 71 -6.14 -4.41 11.33
N GLN A 72 -6.52 -3.17 11.62
CA GLN A 72 -7.56 -2.91 12.59
C GLN A 72 -8.83 -3.55 12.03
N PRO A 73 -9.60 -4.29 12.85
CA PRO A 73 -10.83 -4.91 12.40
C PRO A 73 -11.73 -3.84 11.78
N GLN A 74 -11.97 -3.97 10.48
CA GLN A 74 -12.66 -2.99 9.66
C GLN A 74 -14.17 -3.13 9.90
N HIS A 75 -14.62 -2.69 11.06
CA HIS A 75 -16.03 -2.42 11.36
C HIS A 75 -16.20 -1.02 11.96
N ASP A 76 -15.47 -0.03 11.44
CA ASP A 76 -15.93 1.35 11.57
C ASP A 76 -17.10 1.50 10.60
N ARG A 77 -18.33 1.31 11.10
CA ARG A 77 -19.56 1.47 10.30
C ARG A 77 -19.77 2.92 9.86
N GLY A 78 -18.87 3.83 10.22
CA GLY A 78 -18.85 5.23 9.82
C GLY A 78 -20.13 5.95 10.21
N LEU A 79 -20.44 7.03 9.49
CA LEU A 79 -21.65 7.82 9.71
C LEU A 79 -22.95 7.00 9.55
N LYS A 80 -22.92 5.86 8.86
CA LYS A 80 -24.11 5.01 8.62
C LYS A 80 -24.61 4.29 9.86
N ALA A 81 -23.81 4.19 10.92
CA ALA A 81 -24.23 3.58 12.18
C ALA A 81 -24.65 4.58 13.26
N LEU A 82 -24.56 5.87 12.96
CA LEU A 82 -25.02 6.90 13.88
C LEU A 82 -26.55 7.00 13.80
N ASP A 83 -27.21 7.14 14.94
CA ASP A 83 -28.64 7.42 15.01
C ASP A 83 -28.88 8.93 14.81
N PRO A 84 -29.51 9.36 13.71
CA PRO A 84 -29.77 10.77 13.46
C PRO A 84 -30.72 11.42 14.49
N ASN A 85 -31.44 10.63 15.28
CA ASN A 85 -32.35 11.12 16.31
C ASN A 85 -31.71 11.20 17.71
N ALA A 86 -30.46 10.78 17.87
CA ALA A 86 -29.75 10.87 19.13
C ALA A 86 -29.54 12.34 19.53
N ALA A 87 -29.71 12.64 20.82
CA ALA A 87 -29.56 14.00 21.34
C ALA A 87 -28.14 14.57 21.12
N ASP A 88 -27.13 13.71 21.03
CA ASP A 88 -25.72 14.03 20.82
C ASP A 88 -25.24 13.72 19.39
N TYR A 89 -26.13 13.49 18.43
CA TYR A 89 -25.79 13.11 17.05
C TYR A 89 -24.74 14.04 16.41
N GLN A 90 -24.90 15.36 16.55
CA GLN A 90 -23.94 16.33 16.01
C GLN A 90 -22.54 16.19 16.64
N GLN A 91 -22.47 15.89 17.94
CA GLN A 91 -21.20 15.65 18.62
C GLN A 91 -20.55 14.35 18.13
N GLN A 92 -21.32 13.28 17.92
CA GLN A 92 -20.84 12.02 17.36
C GLN A 92 -20.30 12.22 15.93
N VAL A 93 -21.02 12.98 15.10
CA VAL A 93 -20.57 13.34 13.74
C VAL A 93 -19.22 14.07 13.79
N GLN A 94 -19.07 15.08 14.64
CA GLN A 94 -17.82 15.82 14.77
C GLN A 94 -16.64 14.95 15.23
N GLN A 95 -16.88 14.05 16.19
CA GLN A 95 -15.86 13.08 16.64
C GLN A 95 -15.44 12.14 15.50
N HIS A 96 -16.38 11.65 14.71
CA HIS A 96 -16.09 10.82 13.54
C HIS A 96 -15.27 11.58 12.48
N ILE A 97 -15.61 12.85 12.21
CA ILE A 97 -14.85 13.69 11.27
C ILE A 97 -13.42 13.89 11.78
N ALA A 98 -13.24 14.25 13.06
CA ALA A 98 -11.92 14.45 13.64
C ALA A 98 -11.05 13.19 13.56
N LYS A 99 -11.61 12.02 13.90
CA LYS A 99 -10.93 10.73 13.76
C LYS A 99 -10.56 10.44 12.30
N ALA A 100 -11.46 10.71 11.36
CA ALA A 100 -11.21 10.50 9.94
C ALA A 100 -10.10 11.41 9.41
N GLN A 101 -10.06 12.67 9.84
CA GLN A 101 -9.00 13.62 9.49
C GLN A 101 -7.62 13.15 9.99
N GLN A 102 -7.54 12.71 11.25
CA GLN A 102 -6.29 12.16 11.80
C GLN A 102 -5.81 10.92 11.04
N GLN A 103 -6.73 9.98 10.74
CA GLN A 103 -6.40 8.80 9.96
C GLN A 103 -5.97 9.15 8.53
N LEU A 104 -6.60 10.15 7.91
CA LEU A 104 -6.23 10.62 6.58
C LEU A 104 -4.82 11.22 6.60
N ALA A 105 -4.50 12.09 7.57
CA ALA A 105 -3.18 12.68 7.71
C ALA A 105 -2.10 11.59 7.86
N ALA A 106 -2.30 10.62 8.76
CA ALA A 106 -1.37 9.50 8.95
C ALA A 106 -1.18 8.67 7.66
N ARG A 107 -2.26 8.41 6.92
CA ARG A 107 -2.17 7.67 5.64
C ARG A 107 -1.44 8.46 4.55
N LEU A 108 -1.62 9.77 4.49
CA LEU A 108 -0.91 10.62 3.53
C LEU A 108 0.59 10.63 3.84
N GLN A 109 0.94 10.78 5.11
CA GLN A 109 2.34 10.75 5.56
C GLN A 109 2.98 9.40 5.22
N ALA A 110 2.37 8.28 5.64
CA ALA A 110 2.89 6.95 5.35
C ALA A 110 3.05 6.69 3.85
N ARG A 111 2.15 7.20 3.00
CA ARG A 111 2.28 7.12 1.53
C ARG A 111 3.45 7.95 1.00
N ALA A 112 3.68 9.12 1.56
CA ALA A 112 4.80 9.98 1.18
C ALA A 112 6.13 9.34 1.56
N ASP A 113 6.24 8.84 2.79
CA ASP A 113 7.43 8.16 3.30
C ASP A 113 7.73 6.89 2.50
N HIS A 114 6.71 6.07 2.26
CA HIS A 114 6.83 4.88 1.41
C HIS A 114 7.31 5.23 0.00
N LYS A 115 6.77 6.30 -0.60
CA LYS A 115 7.20 6.75 -1.93
C LYS A 115 8.68 7.18 -1.89
N ALA A 116 9.08 7.96 -0.90
CA ALA A 116 10.46 8.41 -0.77
C ALA A 116 11.44 7.22 -0.61
N ALA A 117 11.10 6.27 0.26
CA ALA A 117 11.88 5.06 0.47
C ALA A 117 12.00 4.20 -0.80
N LEU A 118 10.92 4.06 -1.57
CA LEU A 118 10.95 3.33 -2.84
C LEU A 118 11.88 4.02 -3.86
N TYR A 119 11.78 5.33 -4.02
CA TYR A 119 12.62 6.06 -4.98
C TYR A 119 14.10 5.99 -4.60
N ALA A 120 14.44 5.95 -3.31
CA ALA A 120 15.82 5.75 -2.87
C ALA A 120 16.45 4.39 -3.27
N ILE A 121 15.63 3.39 -3.62
CA ILE A 121 16.09 2.07 -4.09
C ILE A 121 16.30 2.05 -5.61
N LEU A 122 15.59 2.92 -6.35
CA LEU A 122 15.55 2.90 -7.81
C LEU A 122 16.67 3.74 -8.43
N THR A 123 17.10 3.39 -9.63
CA THR A 123 17.94 4.27 -10.45
C THR A 123 17.09 5.35 -11.12
N PRO A 124 17.68 6.48 -11.57
CA PRO A 124 16.94 7.54 -12.28
C PRO A 124 16.14 7.04 -13.49
N GLU A 125 16.67 6.07 -14.23
CA GLU A 125 16.01 5.47 -15.40
C GLU A 125 14.79 4.61 -14.98
N GLN A 126 14.91 3.90 -13.87
CA GLN A 126 13.82 3.12 -13.28
C GLN A 126 12.73 4.04 -12.71
N GLU A 127 13.09 5.16 -12.08
CA GLU A 127 12.14 6.18 -11.61
C GLU A 127 11.30 6.72 -12.77
N GLN A 128 11.94 7.08 -13.89
CA GLN A 128 11.25 7.59 -15.07
C GLN A 128 10.29 6.55 -15.65
N THR A 129 10.70 5.28 -15.69
CA THR A 129 9.84 4.17 -16.15
C THR A 129 8.63 4.01 -15.23
N LEU A 130 8.84 4.07 -13.92
CA LEU A 130 7.76 4.01 -12.92
C LEU A 130 6.76 5.16 -13.09
N GLU A 131 7.22 6.37 -13.41
CA GLU A 131 6.35 7.53 -13.63
C GLU A 131 5.48 7.36 -14.88
N GLN A 132 6.06 6.91 -15.99
CA GLN A 132 5.30 6.63 -17.23
C GLN A 132 4.22 5.56 -17.01
N MET A 133 4.48 4.55 -16.18
CA MET A 133 3.47 3.55 -15.84
C MET A 133 2.29 4.15 -15.05
N ARG A 134 2.55 5.14 -14.19
CA ARG A 134 1.51 5.80 -13.39
C ARG A 134 0.60 6.65 -14.27
N GLU A 135 1.16 7.33 -15.27
CA GLU A 135 0.41 8.11 -16.25
C GLU A 135 -0.45 7.23 -17.17
N ARG A 136 0.03 6.03 -17.51
CA ARG A 136 -0.68 5.07 -18.40
C ARG A 136 -1.81 4.31 -17.72
N LYS A 137 -1.95 4.38 -16.39
CA LYS A 137 -3.06 3.71 -15.71
C LYS A 137 -4.36 4.48 -15.97
N PRO A 138 -5.33 3.93 -16.73
CA PRO A 138 -6.60 4.61 -16.90
C PRO A 138 -7.27 4.79 -15.54
N GLU A 139 -7.79 5.99 -15.27
CA GLU A 139 -8.69 6.21 -14.15
C GLU A 139 -9.89 5.27 -14.33
N HIS A 140 -9.90 4.12 -13.65
CA HIS A 140 -11.07 3.26 -13.58
C HIS A 140 -12.16 3.97 -12.77
N ARG A 141 -12.87 4.90 -13.41
CA ARG A 141 -14.13 5.46 -12.91
C ARG A 141 -15.21 4.40 -13.05
N GLY A 142 -15.57 3.81 -11.90
CA GLY A 142 -16.79 3.04 -11.60
C GLY A 142 -17.69 2.59 -12.76
N LYS A 143 -17.34 1.50 -13.43
CA LYS A 143 -18.29 0.69 -14.24
C LYS A 143 -18.69 -0.58 -13.47
N HIS A 144 -19.40 -0.41 -12.36
CA HIS A 144 -20.18 -1.49 -11.74
C HIS A 144 -21.56 -0.92 -11.39
N GLY A 145 -22.54 -1.05 -12.30
CA GLY A 145 -23.88 -0.52 -12.06
C GLY A 145 -24.97 -0.86 -13.08
N ALA A 146 -24.71 -1.64 -14.13
CA ALA A 146 -25.73 -1.94 -15.12
C ALA A 146 -25.60 -3.38 -15.63
N GLN A 147 -26.10 -4.35 -14.85
CA GLN A 147 -26.53 -5.68 -15.31
C GLN A 147 -27.07 -6.46 -14.10
N HIS A 148 -28.32 -6.20 -13.70
CA HIS A 148 -29.21 -7.13 -12.97
C HIS A 148 -30.64 -6.54 -12.89
N ARG A 149 -31.33 -6.46 -14.03
CA ARG A 149 -32.80 -6.45 -14.18
C ARG A 149 -33.07 -6.90 -15.62
N GLY A 150 -33.94 -7.83 -15.96
CA GLY A 150 -34.70 -8.82 -15.22
C GLY A 150 -35.19 -9.80 -16.26
N THR A 151 -35.09 -11.10 -15.98
CA THR A 151 -35.76 -12.14 -16.77
C THR A 151 -36.63 -12.92 -15.81
N SER A 152 -37.91 -12.55 -15.78
CA SER A 152 -38.98 -13.44 -15.34
C SER A 152 -39.95 -13.51 -16.52
N PRO A 153 -40.10 -14.68 -17.17
CA PRO A 153 -41.18 -14.87 -18.13
C PRO A 153 -42.51 -14.98 -17.37
N LEU A 154 -43.55 -14.42 -18.01
CA LEU A 154 -44.96 -14.48 -17.62
C LEU A 154 -45.50 -15.92 -17.67
#